data_AF-A0A7V7TJL5-F1
#
_entry.id   AF-A0A7V7TJL5-F1
#
_cell.length_a   1.000
_cell.length_b   1.000
_cell.length_c   1.000
_cell.angle_alpha   90.00
_cell.angle_beta   90.00
_cell.angle_gamma   90.00
#
_symmetry.space_group_name_H-M   'P 1'
#
loop_
_entity.id
_entity.type
_entity.pdbx_description
1 polymer ?
#
loop_
_entity_poly.entity_id
_entity_poly.type
_entity_poly.pdbx_seq_one_letter_code
_entity_poly.pdbx_strand_id
1 'polypeptide(L)'
;MDRSPVSKGFTLVELIIVIIILGIVSTFAASRFVGTSSFSTFSAQEQVISVIRQIQVNRMQSNVSSANDSFRLAINSDCLGSVSACSLNLSNSAQKSQADARSDYVRESDITFSPANTIIDFDLLGNPSVSAGVNITINSTTSSNSAQVCINSQGYVREGACL
;
A
#
# COMPACT_ATOMS: atom_id res chain seq x y z
N MET A 1 48.63 46.80 -4.70
CA MET A 1 49.09 45.40 -4.90
C MET A 1 47.86 44.59 -5.24
N ASP A 2 47.51 44.55 -6.53
CA ASP A 2 46.29 43.90 -7.00
C ASP A 2 46.64 42.49 -7.43
N ARG A 3 46.10 41.48 -6.72
CA ARG A 3 46.31 40.06 -7.01
C ARG A 3 45.02 39.54 -7.63
N SER A 4 44.93 39.59 -8.95
CA SER A 4 43.87 38.94 -9.71
C SER A 4 44.07 37.41 -9.67
N PRO A 5 43.10 36.61 -9.22
CA PRO A 5 43.23 35.16 -9.17
C PRO A 5 43.24 34.57 -10.58
N VAL A 6 44.19 33.68 -10.86
CA VAL A 6 44.30 32.94 -12.12
C VAL A 6 43.20 31.88 -12.17
N SER A 7 42.36 31.89 -13.19
CA SER A 7 41.37 30.83 -13.42
C SER A 7 42.08 29.50 -13.68
N LYS A 8 41.94 28.54 -12.76
CA LYS A 8 42.39 27.16 -12.97
C LYS A 8 41.29 26.41 -13.72
N GLY A 9 41.49 26.21 -15.02
CA GLY A 9 40.64 25.35 -15.85
C GLY A 9 40.97 23.87 -15.66
N PHE A 10 40.02 23.00 -16.01
CA PHE A 10 40.23 21.55 -16.09
C PHE A 10 41.12 21.18 -17.29
N THR A 11 41.96 20.15 -17.14
CA THR A 11 42.71 19.61 -18.28
C THR A 11 41.80 18.73 -19.16
N LEU A 12 42.14 18.59 -20.45
CA LEU A 12 41.36 17.76 -21.39
C LEU A 12 41.24 16.30 -20.92
N VAL A 13 42.34 15.74 -20.38
CA VAL A 13 42.36 14.37 -19.86
C VAL A 13 41.46 14.21 -18.64
N GLU A 14 41.46 15.20 -17.76
CA GLU A 14 40.65 15.19 -16.54
C GLU A 14 39.15 15.28 -16.86
N LEU A 15 38.77 16.06 -17.88
CA LEU A 15 37.39 16.08 -18.40
C LEU A 15 36.97 14.71 -18.97
N ILE A 16 37.86 14.03 -19.71
CA ILE A 16 37.59 12.69 -20.24
C ILE A 16 37.37 11.67 -19.11
N ILE A 17 38.18 11.74 -18.06
CA ILE A 17 38.02 10.84 -16.90
C ILE A 17 36.68 11.10 -16.21
N VAL A 18 36.29 12.37 -16.04
CA VAL A 18 35.00 12.73 -15.42
C VAL A 18 33.81 12.19 -16.22
N ILE A 19 33.79 12.30 -17.54
CA ILE A 19 32.68 11.76 -18.36
C ILE A 19 32.62 10.23 -18.32
N ILE A 20 33.77 9.55 -18.25
CA ILE A 20 33.83 8.08 -18.12
C ILE A 20 33.25 7.65 -16.77
N ILE A 21 33.68 8.30 -15.68
CA ILE A 21 33.18 8.02 -14.33
C ILE A 21 31.67 8.28 -14.25
N LEU A 22 31.19 9.41 -14.79
CA LEU A 22 29.75 9.73 -14.83
C LEU A 22 28.96 8.71 -15.66
N GLY A 23 29.51 8.24 -16.78
CA GLY A 23 28.90 7.18 -17.59
C GLY A 23 28.72 5.88 -16.81
N ILE A 24 29.77 5.42 -16.12
CA ILE A 24 29.71 4.22 -15.28
C ILE A 24 28.67 4.41 -14.16
N VAL A 25 28.77 5.50 -13.38
CA VAL A 25 27.84 5.76 -12.27
C VAL A 25 26.39 5.90 -12.74
N SER A 26 26.16 6.52 -13.90
CA SER A 26 24.83 6.71 -14.46
C SER A 26 24.13 5.38 -14.76
N THR A 27 24.83 4.37 -15.28
CA THR A 27 24.22 3.05 -15.55
C THR A 27 23.76 2.33 -14.28
N PHE A 28 24.51 2.44 -13.19
CA PHE A 28 24.12 1.90 -11.88
C PHE A 28 23.01 2.72 -11.21
N ALA A 29 23.05 4.04 -11.34
CA ALA A 29 22.02 4.93 -10.79
C ALA A 29 20.68 4.74 -11.52
N ALA A 30 20.69 4.62 -12.85
CA ALA A 30 19.48 4.44 -13.66
C ALA A 30 18.76 3.12 -13.35
N SER A 31 19.50 2.01 -13.24
CA SER A 31 18.92 0.71 -12.88
C SER A 31 18.31 0.70 -11.47
N ARG A 32 18.91 1.43 -10.52
CA ARG A 32 18.36 1.61 -9.16
C ARG A 32 17.12 2.51 -9.13
N PHE A 33 16.99 3.47 -10.04
CA PHE A 33 15.88 4.44 -10.08
C PHE A 33 14.57 3.88 -10.65
N VAL A 34 14.63 2.77 -11.40
CA VAL A 34 13.48 2.26 -12.19
C VAL A 34 12.44 1.45 -11.40
N GLY A 35 12.62 1.12 -10.11
CA GLY A 35 11.87 -0.01 -9.53
C GLY A 35 11.25 0.12 -8.14
N THR A 36 10.23 0.97 -7.93
CA THR A 36 9.41 0.88 -6.69
C THR A 36 7.89 0.99 -6.92
N SER A 37 7.42 1.68 -7.96
CA SER A 37 5.97 1.90 -8.17
C SER A 37 5.20 0.63 -8.55
N SER A 38 5.83 -0.33 -9.25
CA SER A 38 5.22 -1.64 -9.51
C SER A 38 5.21 -2.52 -8.25
N PHE A 39 6.29 -2.47 -7.46
CA PHE A 39 6.44 -3.31 -6.26
C PHE A 39 5.45 -2.93 -5.16
N SER A 40 5.09 -1.65 -5.05
CA SER A 40 4.15 -1.19 -4.03
C SER A 40 2.76 -1.80 -4.18
N THR A 41 2.27 -2.02 -5.41
CA THR A 41 0.94 -2.63 -5.63
C THR A 41 0.85 -4.09 -5.19
N PHE A 42 1.89 -4.90 -5.49
CA PHE A 42 1.93 -6.31 -5.09
C PHE A 42 2.23 -6.46 -3.58
N SER A 43 3.11 -5.63 -3.01
CA SER A 43 3.31 -5.63 -1.57
C SER A 43 2.04 -5.19 -0.82
N ALA A 44 1.33 -4.18 -1.33
CA ALA A 44 0.03 -3.77 -0.79
C ALA A 44 -1.01 -4.89 -0.92
N GLN A 45 -1.00 -5.68 -2.01
CA GLN A 45 -1.87 -6.85 -2.18
C GLN A 45 -1.66 -7.88 -1.06
N GLU A 46 -0.41 -8.23 -0.75
CA GLU A 46 -0.10 -9.16 0.34
C GLU A 46 -0.54 -8.62 1.70
N GLN A 47 -0.30 -7.34 1.96
CA GLN A 47 -0.74 -6.67 3.19
C GLN A 47 -2.27 -6.67 3.32
N VAL A 48 -2.99 -6.34 2.24
CA VAL A 48 -4.45 -6.35 2.18
C VAL A 48 -4.98 -7.75 2.49
N ILE A 49 -4.41 -8.80 1.90
CA ILE A 49 -4.82 -10.19 2.17
C ILE A 49 -4.62 -10.53 3.65
N SER A 50 -3.48 -10.14 4.24
CA SER A 50 -3.19 -10.35 5.66
C SER A 50 -4.21 -9.64 6.56
N VAL A 51 -4.49 -8.37 6.29
CA VAL A 51 -5.43 -7.55 7.05
C VAL A 51 -6.85 -8.11 6.98
N ILE A 52 -7.32 -8.51 5.79
CA ILE A 52 -8.65 -9.12 5.63
C ILE A 52 -8.73 -10.39 6.48
N ARG A 53 -7.74 -11.28 6.39
CA ARG A 53 -7.69 -12.53 7.18
C ARG A 53 -7.66 -12.25 8.68
N GLN A 54 -6.93 -11.23 9.12
CA GLN A 54 -6.90 -10.82 10.51
C GLN A 54 -8.29 -10.37 10.99
N ILE A 55 -8.99 -9.54 10.22
CA ILE A 55 -10.36 -9.10 10.56
C ILE A 55 -11.31 -10.30 10.62
N GLN A 56 -11.22 -11.23 9.68
CA GLN A 56 -12.01 -12.47 9.67
C GLN A 56 -11.75 -13.33 10.91
N VAL A 57 -10.48 -13.58 11.25
CA VAL A 57 -10.12 -14.38 12.43
C VAL A 57 -10.58 -13.71 13.72
N ASN A 58 -10.41 -12.39 13.83
CA ASN A 58 -10.91 -11.61 14.95
C ASN A 58 -12.44 -11.73 15.09
N ARG A 59 -13.17 -11.75 13.96
CA ARG A 59 -14.62 -11.97 13.96
C ARG A 59 -15.01 -13.39 14.39
N MET A 60 -14.29 -14.41 13.93
CA MET A 60 -14.54 -15.82 14.29
C MET A 60 -14.23 -16.12 15.76
N GLN A 61 -13.26 -15.41 16.34
CA GLN A 61 -12.89 -15.55 17.75
C GLN A 61 -13.71 -14.67 18.70
N SER A 62 -14.54 -13.76 18.18
CA SER A 62 -15.32 -12.86 19.02
C SER A 62 -16.58 -13.54 19.56
N ASN A 63 -16.85 -13.32 20.85
CA ASN A 63 -18.05 -13.82 21.53
C ASN A 63 -19.17 -12.76 21.59
N VAL A 64 -19.14 -11.77 20.68
CA VAL A 64 -20.15 -10.73 20.59
C VAL A 64 -21.20 -11.11 19.55
N SER A 65 -22.48 -10.93 19.92
CA SER A 65 -23.63 -11.26 19.07
C SER A 65 -23.72 -10.36 17.83
N SER A 66 -23.29 -9.09 17.94
CA SER A 66 -23.19 -8.14 16.84
C SER A 66 -21.74 -7.75 16.59
N ALA A 67 -21.32 -7.75 15.31
CA ALA A 67 -20.00 -7.27 14.92
C ALA A 67 -19.87 -5.76 15.20
N ASN A 68 -18.93 -5.38 16.07
CA ASN A 68 -18.47 -4.00 16.21
C ASN A 68 -17.62 -3.61 14.98
N ASP A 69 -17.41 -2.32 14.74
CA ASP A 69 -16.64 -1.74 13.63
C ASP A 69 -15.18 -2.25 13.55
N SER A 70 -14.64 -2.84 14.60
CA SER A 70 -13.34 -3.53 14.56
C SER A 70 -13.35 -4.90 13.87
N PHE A 71 -14.53 -5.48 13.64
CA PHE A 71 -14.72 -6.79 13.01
C PHE A 71 -15.34 -6.70 11.61
N ARG A 72 -15.53 -5.49 11.10
CA ARG A 72 -16.14 -5.21 9.79
C ARG A 72 -15.06 -4.65 8.88
N LEU A 73 -14.97 -5.14 7.66
CA LEU A 73 -14.01 -4.67 6.67
C LEU A 73 -14.58 -3.43 5.98
N ALA A 74 -13.85 -2.31 6.03
CA ALA A 74 -14.07 -1.11 5.23
C ALA A 74 -13.12 -1.10 4.03
N ILE A 75 -13.67 -0.76 2.88
CA ILE A 75 -12.94 -0.49 1.65
C ILE A 75 -13.25 0.95 1.27
N ASN A 76 -12.36 1.86 1.63
CA ASN A 76 -12.37 3.26 1.22
C ASN A 76 -11.31 3.48 0.13
N SER A 77 -11.38 4.58 -0.60
CA SER A 77 -10.42 4.86 -1.68
C SER A 77 -8.97 4.91 -1.18
N ASP A 78 -8.75 5.36 0.04
CA ASP A 78 -7.43 5.60 0.65
C ASP A 78 -7.11 4.63 1.80
N CYS A 79 -8.05 3.78 2.21
CA CYS A 79 -7.87 2.89 3.35
C CYS A 79 -8.64 1.59 3.16
N LEU A 80 -7.97 0.46 3.40
CA LEU A 80 -8.60 -0.84 3.49
C LEU A 80 -8.26 -1.46 4.83
N GLY A 81 -9.26 -1.82 5.62
CA GLY A 81 -9.03 -2.32 6.98
C GLY A 81 -10.31 -2.41 7.78
N SER A 82 -10.22 -2.52 9.10
CA SER A 82 -11.43 -2.46 9.91
C SER A 82 -12.08 -1.07 9.82
N VAL A 83 -13.41 -1.02 9.95
CA VAL A 83 -14.16 0.26 9.98
C VAL A 83 -13.59 1.18 11.06
N SER A 84 -13.24 0.65 12.23
CA SER A 84 -12.68 1.45 13.32
C SER A 84 -11.25 1.94 13.06
N ALA A 85 -10.46 1.26 12.23
CA ALA A 85 -9.13 1.71 11.84
C ALA A 85 -9.22 2.80 10.75
N CYS A 86 -10.04 2.55 9.72
CA CYS A 86 -10.21 3.49 8.62
C CYS A 86 -10.98 4.76 8.98
N SER A 87 -11.69 4.79 10.12
CA SER A 87 -12.36 6.00 10.64
C SER A 87 -11.42 6.96 11.39
N LEU A 88 -10.18 6.57 11.68
CA LEU A 88 -9.21 7.42 12.39
C LEU A 88 -8.72 8.57 11.50
N ASN A 89 -8.74 9.78 12.05
CA ASN A 89 -8.23 10.97 11.38
C ASN A 89 -6.73 11.15 11.67
N LEU A 90 -5.89 10.90 10.67
CA LEU A 90 -4.43 10.98 10.80
C LEU A 90 -3.88 12.41 10.89
N SER A 91 -4.71 13.43 10.64
CA SER A 91 -4.35 14.83 10.90
C SER A 91 -4.37 15.15 12.40
N ASN A 92 -5.02 14.32 13.22
CA ASN A 92 -4.98 14.41 14.67
C ASN A 92 -3.85 13.53 15.22
N SER A 93 -2.92 14.11 15.98
CA SER A 93 -1.73 13.39 16.47
C SER A 93 -2.06 12.24 17.43
N ALA A 94 -3.10 12.35 18.26
CA ALA A 94 -3.49 11.28 19.16
C ALA A 94 -4.11 10.11 18.37
N GLN A 95 -4.99 10.40 17.41
CA GLN A 95 -5.59 9.37 16.55
C GLN A 95 -4.58 8.75 15.58
N LYS A 96 -3.57 9.51 15.15
CA LYS A 96 -2.43 8.97 14.41
C LYS A 96 -1.65 7.96 15.25
N SER A 97 -1.28 8.28 16.49
CA SER A 97 -0.62 7.31 17.38
C SER A 97 -1.49 6.07 17.63
N GLN A 98 -2.81 6.21 17.66
CA GLN A 98 -3.72 5.07 17.73
C GLN A 98 -3.68 4.24 16.45
N ALA A 99 -3.68 4.86 15.27
CA ALA A 99 -3.56 4.16 14.00
C ALA A 99 -2.21 3.45 13.88
N ASP A 100 -1.11 4.07 14.32
CA ASP A 100 0.23 3.47 14.27
C ASP A 100 0.35 2.22 15.18
N ALA A 101 -0.46 2.13 16.23
CA ALA A 101 -0.52 0.96 17.12
C ALA A 101 -1.41 -0.17 16.59
N ARG A 102 -2.12 0.04 15.47
CA ARG A 102 -3.03 -0.94 14.87
C ARG A 102 -2.38 -1.65 13.70
N SER A 103 -2.78 -2.90 13.49
CA SER A 103 -2.28 -3.74 12.38
C SER A 103 -3.40 -4.25 11.48
N ASP A 104 -4.61 -3.73 11.63
CA ASP A 104 -5.82 -4.18 10.92
C ASP A 104 -6.27 -3.19 9.84
N TYR A 105 -5.33 -2.46 9.24
CA TYR A 105 -5.56 -1.62 8.06
C TYR A 105 -4.31 -1.48 7.21
N VAL A 106 -4.53 -1.10 5.95
CA VAL A 106 -3.53 -0.72 4.96
C VAL A 106 -3.91 0.66 4.44
N ARG A 107 -2.94 1.58 4.48
CA ARG A 107 -3.06 2.94 3.94
C ARG A 107 -1.69 3.35 3.41
N GLU A 108 -1.63 3.60 2.11
CA GLU A 108 -0.41 4.00 1.40
C GLU A 108 -0.75 5.20 0.51
N SER A 109 0.12 6.21 0.44
CA SER A 109 -0.17 7.46 -0.29
C SER A 109 -0.36 7.25 -1.79
N ASP A 110 0.30 6.23 -2.34
CA ASP A 110 0.40 5.98 -3.77
C ASP A 110 -0.53 4.85 -4.24
N ILE A 111 -1.41 4.38 -3.35
CA ILE A 111 -2.31 3.25 -3.58
C ILE A 111 -3.74 3.69 -3.31
N THR A 112 -4.65 3.22 -4.17
CA THR A 112 -6.09 3.39 -3.97
C THR A 112 -6.84 2.08 -4.11
N PHE A 113 -7.96 1.95 -3.39
CA PHE A 113 -8.79 0.75 -3.38
C PHE A 113 -10.15 0.98 -4.05
N SER A 114 -10.66 -0.04 -4.71
CA SER A 114 -11.99 -0.07 -5.33
C SER A 114 -12.65 -1.44 -5.12
N PRO A 115 -13.97 -1.54 -4.87
CA PRO A 115 -14.95 -0.46 -4.80
C PRO A 115 -14.81 0.37 -3.51
N ALA A 116 -14.78 1.69 -3.64
CA ALA A 116 -14.73 2.59 -2.48
C ALA A 116 -16.08 2.68 -1.77
N ASN A 117 -16.06 3.09 -0.50
CA ASN A 117 -17.24 3.25 0.37
C ASN A 117 -18.04 1.95 0.56
N THR A 118 -17.34 0.81 0.57
CA THR A 118 -17.95 -0.50 0.76
C THR A 118 -17.61 -1.02 2.15
N ILE A 119 -18.62 -1.53 2.87
CA ILE A 119 -18.44 -2.22 4.14
C ILE A 119 -18.88 -3.67 3.96
N ILE A 120 -18.01 -4.60 4.37
CA ILE A 120 -18.26 -6.03 4.32
C ILE A 120 -18.30 -6.57 5.75
N ASP A 121 -19.40 -7.24 6.07
CA ASP A 121 -19.59 -7.95 7.32
C ASP A 121 -19.15 -9.40 7.15
N PHE A 122 -18.55 -9.97 8.19
CA PHE A 122 -18.24 -11.39 8.24
C PHE A 122 -19.11 -12.10 9.28
N ASP A 123 -19.59 -13.29 8.95
CA ASP A 123 -20.24 -14.18 9.90
C ASP A 123 -19.21 -14.82 10.87
N LEU A 124 -19.70 -15.61 11.83
CA LEU A 124 -18.83 -16.32 12.79
C LEU A 124 -18.02 -17.46 12.16
N LEU A 125 -18.22 -17.77 10.88
CA LEU A 125 -17.48 -18.76 10.09
C LEU A 125 -16.48 -18.10 9.14
N GLY A 126 -16.42 -16.76 9.10
CA GLY A 126 -15.53 -15.98 8.24
C GLY A 126 -16.08 -15.72 6.83
N ASN A 127 -17.31 -16.11 6.53
CA ASN A 127 -17.94 -15.84 5.24
C ASN A 127 -18.38 -14.38 5.15
N PRO A 128 -18.17 -13.70 4.01
CA PRO A 128 -18.64 -12.34 3.82
C PRO A 128 -20.17 -12.32 3.69
N SER A 129 -20.78 -11.19 4.04
CA SER A 129 -22.24 -10.95 3.90
C SER A 129 -22.72 -10.88 2.45
N VAL A 130 -21.84 -11.08 1.46
CA VAL A 130 -22.14 -11.05 0.04
C VAL A 130 -21.99 -12.43 -0.60
N SER A 131 -23.01 -12.86 -1.35
CA SER A 131 -23.05 -14.19 -1.96
C SER A 131 -22.19 -14.34 -3.23
N ALA A 132 -21.86 -13.24 -3.91
CA ALA A 132 -21.07 -13.25 -5.15
C ALA A 132 -19.54 -13.14 -4.92
N GLY A 133 -19.11 -13.02 -3.66
CA GLY A 133 -17.75 -12.62 -3.32
C GLY A 133 -17.50 -11.12 -3.50
N VAL A 134 -16.32 -10.67 -3.08
CA VAL A 134 -15.86 -9.27 -3.12
C VAL A 134 -14.60 -9.23 -3.97
N ASN A 135 -14.65 -8.51 -5.10
CA ASN A 135 -13.47 -8.22 -5.90
C ASN A 135 -12.94 -6.84 -5.53
N ILE A 136 -11.69 -6.78 -5.06
CA ILE A 136 -11.03 -5.57 -4.61
C ILE A 136 -9.90 -5.28 -5.58
N THR A 137 -9.91 -4.09 -6.18
CA THR A 137 -8.85 -3.62 -7.07
C THR A 137 -7.98 -2.62 -6.32
N ILE A 138 -6.67 -2.83 -6.39
CA ILE A 138 -5.61 -2.02 -5.80
C ILE A 138 -4.93 -1.31 -6.97
N ASN A 139 -5.05 0.01 -7.05
CA ASN A 139 -4.49 0.81 -8.13
C ASN A 139 -3.34 1.68 -7.61
N SER A 140 -2.25 1.75 -8.37
CA SER A 140 -1.22 2.77 -8.15
C SER A 140 -1.69 4.13 -8.68
N THR A 141 -1.41 5.21 -7.95
CA THR A 141 -1.63 6.59 -8.43
C THR A 141 -0.44 7.14 -9.20
N THR A 142 0.74 6.53 -9.03
CA THR A 142 2.02 6.96 -9.63
C THR A 142 2.41 6.13 -10.85
N SER A 143 1.75 4.99 -11.08
CA SER A 143 1.98 4.11 -12.22
C SER A 143 0.66 3.52 -12.74
N SER A 144 0.68 2.93 -13.93
CA SER A 144 -0.48 2.21 -14.48
C SER A 144 -0.62 0.77 -13.94
N ASN A 145 0.07 0.43 -12.85
CA ASN A 145 0.01 -0.90 -12.26
C ASN A 145 -1.23 -1.06 -11.37
N SER A 146 -1.81 -2.25 -11.41
CA SER A 146 -2.90 -2.64 -10.53
C SER A 146 -2.76 -4.10 -10.10
N ALA A 147 -3.28 -4.40 -8.91
CA ALA A 147 -3.41 -5.73 -8.38
C ALA A 147 -4.86 -5.98 -7.94
N GLN A 148 -5.25 -7.25 -7.81
CA GLN A 148 -6.61 -7.61 -7.42
C GLN A 148 -6.62 -8.61 -6.27
N VAL A 149 -7.59 -8.49 -5.38
CA VAL A 149 -7.83 -9.43 -4.29
C VAL A 149 -9.27 -9.86 -4.34
N CYS A 150 -9.49 -11.17 -4.31
CA CYS A 150 -10.82 -11.75 -4.22
C CYS A 150 -11.05 -12.33 -2.83
N ILE A 151 -12.20 -11.99 -2.25
CA ILE A 151 -12.82 -12.72 -1.15
C ILE A 151 -13.97 -13.52 -1.75
N ASN A 152 -13.89 -14.85 -1.77
CA ASN A 152 -15.01 -15.64 -2.29
C ASN A 152 -16.19 -15.66 -1.30
N SER A 153 -17.33 -16.23 -1.71
CA SER A 153 -18.52 -16.33 -0.86
C SER A 153 -18.33 -17.20 0.39
N GLN A 154 -17.25 -17.98 0.47
CA GLN A 154 -16.89 -18.86 1.59
C GLN A 154 -15.77 -18.26 2.46
N GLY A 155 -15.46 -16.97 2.30
CA GLY A 155 -14.44 -16.27 3.10
C GLY A 155 -12.98 -16.53 2.70
N TYR A 156 -12.71 -17.32 1.66
CA TYR A 156 -11.35 -17.53 1.18
C TYR A 156 -10.83 -16.29 0.45
N VAL A 157 -9.71 -15.76 0.95
CA VAL A 157 -9.03 -14.57 0.43
C VAL A 157 -7.82 -14.98 -0.41
N ARG A 158 -7.77 -14.53 -1.66
CA ARG A 158 -6.67 -14.81 -2.61
C ARG A 158 -6.32 -13.61 -3.49
N GLU A 159 -5.15 -13.68 -4.10
CA GLU A 159 -4.78 -12.81 -5.22
C GLU A 159 -5.62 -13.10 -6.48
N GLY A 160 -5.82 -12.05 -7.29
CA GLY A 160 -6.57 -12.09 -8.54
C GLY A 160 -8.07 -11.77 -8.38
N ALA A 161 -8.78 -11.80 -9.52
CA ALA A 161 -10.21 -11.55 -9.58
C ALA A 161 -11.04 -12.70 -8.98
N CYS A 162 -12.27 -12.39 -8.60
CA CYS A 162 -13.28 -13.39 -8.29
C CYS A 162 -13.70 -14.14 -9.57
N LEU A 163 -13.89 -15.45 -9.42
CA LEU A 163 -14.29 -16.38 -10.48
C LEU A 163 -15.74 -16.78 -10.25
#